data_AF-A0A059TMA3-F1
#
_entry.id   AF-A0A059TMA3-F1
#
_cell.length_a   1.000
_cell.length_b   1.000
_cell.length_c   1.000
_cell.angle_alpha   90.00
_cell.angle_beta   90.00
_cell.angle_gamma   90.00
#
_symmetry.space_group_name_H-M   'P 1'
#
loop_
_entity.id
_entity.type
_entity.pdbx_description
1 polymer ?
#
loop_
_entity_poly.entity_id
_entity_poly.type
_entity_poly.pdbx_seq_one_letter_code
_entity_poly.pdbx_strand_id
1 'polypeptide(L)' 'MATRIIDDAPKTGGKKSGIGDILKPLNSEYG' A
#
# COMPACT_ATOMS: atom_id res chain seq x y z
N MET A 1 -6.04 -32.57 5.14
CA MET A 1 -6.52 -31.30 5.73
C MET A 1 -5.79 -30.16 5.04
N ALA A 2 -6.49 -29.12 4.61
CA ALA A 2 -5.93 -28.02 3.83
C ALA A 2 -5.05 -27.09 4.70
N THR A 3 -3.90 -26.65 4.18
CA THR A 3 -3.09 -25.58 4.77
C THR A 3 -3.09 -24.36 3.85
N ARG A 4 -3.22 -23.19 4.47
CA ARG A 4 -3.75 -21.94 3.93
C ARG A 4 -2.68 -21.20 3.13
N ILE A 5 -3.03 -20.59 1.98
CA ILE A 5 -2.14 -19.67 1.27
C ILE A 5 -1.84 -18.51 2.22
N ILE A 6 -0.60 -18.41 2.70
CA ILE A 6 -0.14 -17.26 3.47
C ILE A 6 0.10 -16.16 2.44
N ASP A 7 -0.79 -15.18 2.44
CA ASP A 7 -0.68 -13.93 1.69
C ASP A 7 0.43 -13.07 2.35
N ASP A 8 1.66 -13.60 2.36
CA ASP A 8 2.87 -13.01 2.96
C ASP A 8 3.49 -11.93 2.07
N ALA A 9 2.76 -11.47 1.05
CA ALA A 9 3.06 -10.15 0.51
C ALA A 9 2.82 -9.16 1.66
N PRO A 10 3.80 -8.35 2.08
CA PRO A 10 3.50 -7.25 2.98
C PRO A 10 2.44 -6.43 2.28
N LYS A 11 1.21 -6.48 2.79
CA LYS A 11 0.15 -5.55 2.38
C LYS A 11 0.74 -4.20 2.66
N THR A 12 1.28 -3.55 1.62
CA THR A 12 1.80 -2.21 1.65
C THR A 12 0.58 -1.32 1.87
N GLY A 13 0.07 -1.31 3.11
CA GLY A 13 -0.61 -0.16 3.63
C GLY A 13 0.42 0.94 3.53
N GLY A 14 0.23 1.84 2.56
CA GLY A 14 1.21 2.86 2.21
C GLY A 14 1.79 3.46 3.49
N LYS A 15 3.12 3.41 3.64
CA LYS A 15 3.78 3.99 4.80
C LYS A 15 3.30 5.44 4.89
N LYS A 16 2.60 5.80 5.97
CA LYS A 16 2.23 7.20 6.24
C LYS A 16 3.53 7.95 6.50
N SER A 17 4.09 8.48 5.42
CA SER A 17 5.26 9.33 5.43
C SER A 17 4.74 10.76 5.30
N GLY A 18 5.18 11.68 6.18
CA GLY A 18 4.68 13.05 6.15
C GLY A 18 4.87 13.72 4.79
N ILE A 19 5.97 13.43 4.09
CA ILE A 19 6.20 13.89 2.72
C ILE A 19 5.28 13.15 1.73
N GLY A 20 5.09 11.85 1.92
CA GLY A 20 4.18 11.04 1.11
C GLY A 20 2.74 11.57 1.14
N ASP A 21 2.26 12.03 2.29
CA ASP A 21 0.92 12.61 2.43
C ASP A 21 0.78 13.96 1.71
N ILE A 22 1.85 14.77 1.68
CA ILE A 22 1.89 16.05 0.94
C ILE A 22 1.93 15.78 -0.57
N LEU A 23 2.67 14.75 -1.01
CA LEU A 23 2.83 14.42 -2.44
C LEU A 23 1.69 13.56 -2.98
N LYS A 24 0.88 12.93 -2.12
CA LYS A 24 -0.20 12.03 -2.51
C LYS A 24 -1.22 12.66 -3.47
N PRO A 25 -1.68 13.90 -3.28
CA PRO A 25 -2.60 14.54 -4.23
C PRO A 25 -1.98 14.73 -5.62
N LEU A 26 -0.67 14.94 -5.72
CA LEU A 26 0.03 15.12 -7.01
C LEU A 26 0.10 13.82 -7.82
N ASN A 27 0.01 12.67 -7.15
CA ASN A 27 0.04 11.36 -7.80
C ASN A 27 -1.36 10.71 -7.83
N SER A 28 -2.42 11.51 -7.68
CA SER A 28 -3.80 11.00 -7.54
C SER A 28 -4.57 10.88 -8.85
N GLU A 29 -4.15 11.61 -9.89
CA GLU A 29 -4.83 11.62 -11.20
C GLU A 29 -4.21 10.63 -12.20
N TYR A 30 -4.09 9.37 -11.79
CA TYR A 30 -3.84 8.29 -12.73
C TYR A 30 -5.18 7.83 -13.31
N GLY A 31 -5.43 8.21 -14.57
CA GLY A 31 -6.50 7.64 -15.40
C GLY A 31 -6.23 6.19 -15.77
#